data_AF-A0A7C9AXS5-F1
#
_entry.id   AF-A0A7C9AXS5-F1
#
_cell.length_a   1.000
_cell.length_b   1.000
_cell.length_c   1.000
_cell.angle_alpha   90.00
_cell.angle_beta   90.00
_cell.angle_gamma   90.00
#
_symmetry.space_group_name_H-M   'P 1'
#
loop_
_entity.id
_entity.type
_entity.pdbx_description
1 polymer ?
#
loop_
_entity_poly.entity_id
_entity_poly.type
_entity_poly.pdbx_seq_one_letter_code
_entity_poly.pdbx_strand_id
1 'polypeptide(L)'
;YEPTILAFSMAKEKFYQLPLPSLVGNIPGDLCVRHLLVAIGGHLCTFDPEETNICVMKEYGIKESWTRVTMDGLDDAFELNPLYTVGLGQEEVVLVKNDTELVLCNLKDGTSKNVV
;
A
#
# COMPACT_ATOMS: atom_id res chain seq x y z
N TYR A 1 8.21 -6.62 -19.49
CA TYR A 1 6.84 -6.09 -19.44
C TYR A 1 6.84 -4.92 -18.48
N GLU A 2 6.25 -3.80 -18.84
CA GLU A 2 6.09 -2.68 -17.91
C GLU A 2 4.90 -2.97 -16.99
N PRO A 3 5.03 -2.79 -15.67
CA PRO A 3 3.92 -2.95 -14.75
C PRO A 3 2.81 -1.95 -15.06
N THR A 4 1.55 -2.32 -14.86
CA THR A 4 0.40 -1.44 -15.11
C THR A 4 -0.71 -1.78 -14.12
N ILE A 5 -1.37 -0.75 -13.58
CA ILE A 5 -2.59 -0.90 -12.79
C ILE A 5 -3.78 -0.65 -13.73
N LEU A 6 -4.62 -1.66 -13.92
CA LEU A 6 -5.83 -1.56 -14.73
C LEU A 6 -7.05 -1.40 -13.82
N ALA A 7 -7.86 -0.37 -14.07
CA ALA A 7 -9.12 -0.14 -13.38
C ALA A 7 -10.30 -0.25 -14.34
N PHE A 8 -11.45 -0.69 -13.81
CA PHE A 8 -12.72 -0.69 -14.53
C PHE A 8 -13.65 0.37 -13.93
N SER A 9 -14.11 1.31 -14.75
CA SER A 9 -15.09 2.30 -14.32
C SER A 9 -16.49 1.76 -14.53
N MET A 10 -17.28 1.61 -13.45
CA MET A 10 -18.70 1.26 -13.58
C MET A 10 -19.52 2.37 -14.25
N ALA A 11 -19.19 3.65 -14.00
CA ALA A 11 -19.91 4.77 -14.60
C ALA A 11 -19.66 4.93 -16.10
N LYS A 12 -18.46 4.57 -16.58
CA LYS A 12 -18.08 4.66 -18.00
C LYS A 12 -18.12 3.32 -18.73
N GLU A 13 -18.34 2.23 -17.99
CA GLU A 13 -18.28 0.83 -18.43
C GLU A 13 -17.03 0.50 -19.26
N LYS A 14 -15.87 1.04 -18.84
CA LYS A 14 -14.61 0.93 -19.59
C LYS A 14 -13.43 0.67 -18.67
N PHE A 15 -12.48 -0.09 -19.20
CA PHE A 15 -11.15 -0.21 -18.62
C PHE A 15 -10.31 1.03 -18.94
N TYR A 16 -9.47 1.41 -17.99
CA TYR A 16 -8.49 2.47 -18.14
C TYR A 16 -7.31 2.19 -17.21
N GLN A 17 -6.17 2.77 -17.53
CA GLN A 17 -4.96 2.59 -16.75
C GLN A 17 -4.87 3.67 -15.68
N LEU A 18 -4.46 3.27 -14.48
CA LEU A 18 -4.13 4.19 -13.40
C LEU A 18 -2.63 4.51 -13.43
N PRO A 19 -2.24 5.72 -13.02
CA PRO A 19 -0.84 6.07 -12.89
C PRO A 19 -0.20 5.24 -11.77
N LEU A 20 1.05 4.84 -12.00
CA LEU A 20 1.88 4.21 -10.97
C LEU A 20 2.45 5.27 -10.01
N PRO A 21 2.71 4.91 -8.73
CA PRO A 21 3.42 5.78 -7.80
C PRO A 21 4.80 6.16 -8.33
N SER A 22 5.13 7.45 -8.24
CA SER A 22 6.43 7.98 -8.62
C SER A 22 7.42 7.86 -7.46
N LEU A 23 7.79 6.64 -7.07
CA LEU A 23 9.04 6.33 -6.37
C LEU A 23 9.17 4.81 -6.20
N VAL A 24 10.02 4.19 -7.01
CA VAL A 24 10.77 2.99 -6.59
C VAL A 24 12.24 3.35 -6.78
N GLY A 25 13.08 3.06 -5.79
CA GLY A 25 14.48 3.48 -5.75
C GLY A 25 15.22 3.19 -7.06
N ASN A 26 15.92 4.20 -7.59
CA ASN A 26 16.92 4.18 -8.67
C ASN A 26 16.64 3.41 -9.98
N ILE A 27 15.50 2.73 -10.14
CA ILE A 27 15.13 2.03 -11.38
C ILE A 27 13.67 2.38 -11.72
N PRO A 28 13.45 3.17 -12.79
CA PRO A 28 12.10 3.40 -13.31
C PRO A 28 11.45 2.06 -13.68
N GLY A 29 10.26 1.78 -13.14
CA GLY A 29 9.50 0.57 -13.49
C GLY A 29 9.65 -0.60 -12.52
N ASP A 30 10.29 -0.40 -11.36
CA ASP A 30 10.42 -1.43 -10.34
C ASP A 30 9.19 -1.56 -9.43
N LEU A 31 7.97 -1.47 -10.00
CA LEU A 31 6.88 -2.30 -9.47
C LEU A 31 7.19 -3.73 -9.89
N CYS A 32 8.26 -4.28 -9.33
CA CYS A 32 8.55 -5.70 -9.45
C CYS A 32 7.34 -6.45 -8.90
N VAL A 33 7.16 -7.64 -9.46
CA VAL A 33 6.06 -8.62 -9.37
C VAL A 33 5.49 -8.88 -7.96
N ARG A 34 6.10 -8.32 -6.91
CA ARG A 34 5.81 -8.49 -5.48
C ARG A 34 4.85 -7.45 -4.90
N HIS A 35 4.56 -6.37 -5.63
CA HIS A 35 3.66 -5.33 -5.12
C HIS A 35 2.20 -5.80 -5.09
N LEU A 36 1.62 -5.90 -3.89
CA LEU A 36 0.21 -6.20 -3.69
C LEU A 36 -0.62 -4.92 -3.83
N LEU A 37 -1.69 -4.98 -4.63
CA LEU A 37 -2.72 -3.95 -4.68
C LEU A 37 -3.76 -4.23 -3.58
N VAL A 38 -3.89 -3.31 -2.64
CA VAL A 38 -4.86 -3.41 -1.55
C VAL A 38 -5.72 -2.16 -1.46
N ALA A 39 -6.97 -2.33 -1.06
CA ALA A 39 -7.84 -1.21 -0.72
C ALA A 39 -7.79 -1.01 0.79
N ILE A 40 -7.21 0.11 1.22
CA ILE A 40 -7.15 0.47 2.63
C ILE A 40 -7.89 1.77 2.85
N GLY A 41 -8.92 1.73 3.68
CA GLY A 41 -9.57 2.96 4.10
C GLY A 41 -10.15 3.78 2.97
N GLY A 42 -10.72 3.13 1.96
CA GLY A 42 -11.22 3.79 0.76
C GLY A 42 -10.15 4.26 -0.22
N HIS A 43 -8.87 4.10 0.08
CA HIS A 43 -7.76 4.46 -0.79
C HIS A 43 -7.19 3.21 -1.47
N LEU A 44 -6.73 3.38 -2.70
CA LEU A 44 -5.93 2.36 -3.39
C LEU A 44 -4.49 2.46 -2.90
N CYS A 45 -3.92 1.36 -2.44
CA CYS A 45 -2.56 1.28 -1.94
C CYS A 45 -1.76 0.22 -2.69
N THR A 46 -0.46 0.45 -2.80
CA THR A 46 0.51 -0.58 -3.20
C THR A 46 1.41 -0.89 -2.02
N PHE A 47 1.63 -2.18 -1.82
CA PHE A 47 2.36 -2.71 -0.69
C PHE A 47 3.46 -3.65 -1.18
N ASP A 48 4.70 -3.43 -0.76
CA ASP A 48 5.82 -4.34 -1.01
C ASP A 48 6.17 -5.09 0.28
N PRO A 49 5.99 -6.43 0.34
CA PRO A 49 6.27 -7.23 1.54
C PRO A 49 7.71 -7.24 2.03
N GLU A 50 8.66 -6.88 1.17
CA GLU A 50 10.09 -6.81 1.52
C GLU A 50 10.48 -5.39 1.99
N GLU A 51 9.55 -4.44 1.94
CA GLU A 51 9.77 -3.04 2.31
C GLU A 51 8.82 -2.60 3.43
N THR A 52 9.30 -1.70 4.27
CA THR A 52 8.51 -1.09 5.34
C THR A 52 7.61 0.05 4.85
N ASN A 53 7.36 0.11 3.53
CA ASN A 53 6.79 1.26 2.86
C ASN A 53 5.45 0.92 2.17
N ILE A 54 4.45 1.75 2.41
CA ILE A 54 3.15 1.67 1.74
C ILE A 54 2.96 2.93 0.90
N CYS A 55 2.63 2.77 -0.38
CA CYS A 55 2.24 3.89 -1.22
C CYS A 55 0.71 3.98 -1.26
N VAL A 56 0.16 5.16 -0.98
CA VAL A 56 -1.28 5.41 -0.89
C VAL A 56 -1.67 6.44 -1.94
N MET A 57 -2.64 6.11 -2.80
CA MET A 57 -3.23 7.05 -3.75
C MET A 57 -4.29 7.90 -3.03
N LYS A 58 -3.91 9.09 -2.58
CA LYS A 58 -4.79 10.00 -1.82
C LYS A 58 -5.96 10.53 -2.66
N GLU A 59 -5.73 10.72 -3.96
CA GLU A 59 -6.77 11.12 -4.91
C GLU A 59 -6.80 10.13 -6.08
N TYR A 60 -7.95 9.49 -6.25
CA TYR A 60 -8.06 8.35 -7.16
C TYR A 60 -7.80 8.75 -8.62
N GLY A 61 -6.78 8.14 -9.24
CA GLY A 61 -6.37 8.39 -10.61
C GLY A 61 -5.38 9.54 -10.81
N ILE A 62 -4.99 10.25 -9.74
CA ILE A 62 -4.02 11.35 -9.82
C ILE A 62 -2.63 10.85 -9.42
N LYS A 63 -1.67 10.96 -10.34
CA LYS A 63 -0.31 10.43 -10.16
C LYS A 63 0.42 11.12 -9.00
N GLU A 64 0.26 12.42 -8.89
CA GLU A 64 0.92 13.27 -7.90
C GLU A 64 0.35 13.06 -6.49
N SER A 65 -0.81 12.38 -6.38
CA SER A 65 -1.44 12.06 -5.10
C SER A 65 -0.87 10.84 -4.40
N TRP A 66 -0.03 10.07 -5.10
CA TRP A 66 0.69 8.94 -4.51
C TRP A 66 1.62 9.45 -3.41
N THR A 67 1.32 9.04 -2.17
CA THR A 67 2.08 9.40 -0.98
C THR A 67 2.69 8.15 -0.37
N ARG A 68 4.00 8.18 -0.11
CA ARG A 68 4.70 7.10 0.60
C ARG A 68 4.53 7.29 2.10
N VAL A 69 4.17 6.22 2.79
CA VAL A 69 4.12 6.10 4.24
C VAL A 69 5.12 5.04 4.63
N THR A 70 6.17 5.45 5.34
CA THR A 70 7.13 4.52 5.95
C THR A 70 6.59 4.12 7.32
N MET A 71 6.58 2.83 7.59
CA MET A 71 6.12 2.31 8.88
C MET A 71 7.28 2.25 9.85
N ASP A 72 7.19 3.06 10.89
CA ASP A 72 8.22 3.16 11.91
C ASP A 72 8.22 1.92 12.81
N GLY A 73 9.41 1.46 13.19
CA GLY A 73 9.59 0.36 14.14
C GLY A 73 9.46 -1.05 13.55
N LEU A 74 9.32 -1.17 12.22
CA LEU A 74 9.46 -2.42 11.49
C LEU A 74 10.89 -2.49 10.94
N ASP A 75 11.63 -3.56 11.26
CA ASP A 75 12.98 -3.81 10.75
C ASP A 75 12.87 -4.32 9.30
N ASP A 76 13.82 -3.98 8.42
CA ASP A 76 13.76 -4.21 6.97
C ASP A 76 13.81 -5.70 6.55
N ALA A 77 13.74 -6.64 7.51
CA ALA A 77 13.92 -8.07 7.29
C ALA A 77 12.64 -8.91 7.49
N PHE A 78 11.47 -8.27 7.56
CA PHE A 78 10.22 -8.96 7.89
C PHE A 78 9.28 -9.08 6.70
N GLU A 79 8.71 -10.27 6.52
CA GLU A 79 7.58 -10.46 5.63
C GLU A 79 6.34 -9.83 6.28
N LEU A 80 5.80 -8.83 5.61
CA LEU A 80 4.59 -8.12 6.03
C LEU A 80 3.43 -8.51 5.11
N ASN A 81 2.29 -8.88 5.69
CA ASN A 81 1.09 -9.26 4.97
C ASN A 81 -0.11 -8.43 5.45
N PRO A 82 -0.71 -7.55 4.62
CA PRO A 82 -1.92 -6.83 4.99
C PRO A 82 -3.11 -7.78 5.08
N LEU A 83 -3.69 -7.89 6.28
CA LEU A 83 -4.87 -8.71 6.53
C LEU A 83 -6.16 -7.91 6.36
N TYR A 84 -6.28 -6.78 7.05
CA TYR A 84 -7.55 -6.06 7.16
C TYR A 84 -7.38 -4.61 7.62
N THR A 85 -8.40 -3.79 7.38
CA THR A 85 -8.48 -2.40 7.88
C THR A 85 -9.35 -2.34 9.12
N VAL A 86 -8.90 -1.67 10.19
CA VAL A 86 -9.65 -1.65 11.45
C VAL A 86 -10.49 -0.38 11.54
N GLY A 87 -11.81 -0.58 11.64
CA GLY A 87 -12.77 0.46 12.07
C GLY A 87 -13.24 1.46 11.01
N LEU A 88 -14.18 2.31 11.43
CA LEU A 88 -14.76 3.41 10.66
C LEU A 88 -13.74 4.51 10.31
N GLY A 89 -12.57 4.51 10.97
CA GLY A 89 -11.52 5.52 10.84
C GLY A 89 -10.62 5.36 9.62
N GLN A 90 -10.69 4.24 8.87
CA GLN A 90 -10.03 4.05 7.56
C GLN A 90 -8.49 4.22 7.52
N GLU A 91 -7.83 4.54 8.63
CA GLU A 91 -6.42 4.92 8.66
C GLU A 91 -5.53 3.93 9.43
N GLU A 92 -6.13 2.91 10.04
CA GLU A 92 -5.41 1.85 10.74
C GLU A 92 -5.49 0.53 9.96
N VAL A 93 -4.34 -0.12 9.78
CA VAL A 93 -4.19 -1.39 9.06
C VAL A 93 -3.61 -2.41 10.01
N VAL A 94 -4.19 -3.61 10.01
CA VAL A 94 -3.59 -4.78 10.65
C VAL A 94 -2.73 -5.50 9.63
N LEU A 95 -1.45 -5.58 9.96
CA LEU A 95 -0.45 -6.36 9.25
C LEU A 95 -0.10 -7.58 10.07
N VAL A 96 0.23 -8.67 9.37
CA VAL A 96 0.95 -9.80 9.96
C VAL A 96 2.43 -9.64 9.62
N LYS A 97 3.26 -9.72 10.64
CA LYS A 97 4.71 -9.68 10.57
C LYS A 97 5.24 -11.09 10.85
N ASN A 98 6.10 -11.62 9.98
CA ASN A 98 6.69 -12.97 10.09
C ASN A 98 5.66 -14.09 10.29
N ASP A 99 4.48 -13.97 9.67
CA ASP A 99 3.37 -14.92 9.81
C ASP A 99 2.87 -15.20 11.25
N THR A 100 3.30 -14.41 12.23
CA THR A 100 3.12 -14.72 13.66
C THR A 100 2.71 -13.52 14.50
N GLU A 101 3.20 -12.32 14.19
CA GLU A 101 2.96 -11.12 14.99
C GLU A 101 1.92 -10.21 14.30
N LEU A 102 0.89 -9.80 15.03
CA LEU A 102 -0.07 -8.81 14.55
C LEU A 102 0.39 -7.40 14.93
N VAL A 103 0.51 -6.54 13.92
CA VAL A 103 0.92 -5.15 14.07
C VAL A 103 -0.18 -4.24 13.54
N LEU A 104 -0.59 -3.26 14.34
CA LEU A 104 -1.47 -2.19 13.90
C LEU A 104 -0.63 -1.00 13.46
N CYS A 105 -0.78 -0.61 12.19
CA CYS A 105 -0.08 0.53 11.61
C CYS A 105 -1.06 1.66 11.29
N ASN A 106 -0.69 2.87 11.68
CA ASN A 106 -1.40 4.10 11.34
C ASN A 106 -0.83 4.71 10.06
N LEU A 107 -1.66 4.85 9.03
CA LEU A 107 -1.27 5.36 7.73
C LEU A 107 -1.13 6.89 7.66
N LYS A 108 -1.52 7.63 8.70
CA LYS A 108 -1.30 9.09 8.76
C LYS A 108 0.13 9.44 9.10
N ASP A 109 0.68 8.77 10.10
CA ASP A 109 1.96 9.10 10.69
C ASP A 109 2.98 7.96 10.61
N GLY A 110 2.60 6.78 10.11
CA GLY A 110 3.48 5.63 9.97
C GLY A 110 3.72 4.87 11.28
N THR A 111 3.11 5.29 12.39
CA THR A 111 3.34 4.65 13.68
C THR A 111 2.78 3.23 13.70
N SER A 112 3.52 2.31 14.33
CA SER A 112 3.13 0.92 14.47
C SER A 112 3.10 0.49 15.93
N LYS A 113 2.19 -0.42 16.28
CA LYS A 113 2.14 -1.05 17.61
C LYS A 113 1.74 -2.52 17.50
N ASN A 114 2.31 -3.37 18.34
CA ASN A 114 1.89 -4.76 18.44
C ASN A 114 0.46 -4.83 19.01
N VAL A 115 -0.34 -5.76 18.49
CA VAL A 115 -1.73 -5.99 18.91
C VAL A 115 -1.80 -6.97 20.10
N VAL A 116 -0.67 -7.48 20.58
CA VAL A 116 -0.53 -8.35 21.77
C VAL A 116 0.65 -7.91 22.61
#